data_AF-A0A1H0DQ81-F1
#
_entry.id   AF-A0A1H0DQ81-F1
#
_cell.length_a   1.000
_cell.length_b   1.000
_cell.length_c   1.000
_cell.angle_alpha   90.00
_cell.angle_beta   90.00
_cell.angle_gamma   90.00
#
_symmetry.space_group_name_H-M   'P 1'
#
loop_
_entity.id
_entity.type
_entity.pdbx_description
1 polymer ?
#
loop_
_entity_poly.entity_id
_entity_poly.type
_entity_poly.pdbx_seq_one_letter_code
_entity_poly.pdbx_strand_id
1 'polypeptide(L)'
;MAAMLLCAASPVRALELQNQNFSDDEIFSAVVNRFKKPLLHRFNPAAAGERKPLLVLGPALKFGKKVQSQTFNHLTQQELVAQQQAVFILVEKAYPDPERTELYVEYDIPSNASFGVLKVYPKDGVLVTETLDSYRSSSGARATYGKLYKGAACRDNTEMAWRWNYYARNGANGRCPEPMFTEFTE
;
A
#
# COMPACT_ATOMS: atom_id res chain seq x y z
N MET A 1 -10.87 -16.91 -36.84
CA MET A 1 -9.79 -16.33 -36.02
C MET A 1 -10.43 -15.38 -35.02
N ALA A 2 -10.51 -15.78 -33.75
CA ALA A 2 -11.05 -14.94 -32.68
C ALA A 2 -9.91 -14.09 -32.12
N ALA A 3 -9.90 -12.79 -32.45
CA ALA A 3 -9.02 -11.85 -31.80
C ALA A 3 -9.53 -11.61 -30.37
N MET A 4 -8.88 -12.22 -29.38
CA MET A 4 -9.06 -11.85 -27.98
C MET A 4 -8.53 -10.42 -27.81
N LEU A 5 -9.45 -9.47 -27.72
CA LEU A 5 -9.19 -8.12 -27.23
C LEU A 5 -8.83 -8.24 -25.74
N LEU A 6 -7.53 -8.38 -25.46
CA LEU A 6 -6.97 -8.13 -24.14
C LEU A 6 -7.21 -6.65 -23.84
N CYS A 7 -8.23 -6.36 -23.03
CA CYS A 7 -8.43 -5.05 -22.44
C CYS A 7 -7.16 -4.65 -21.69
N ALA A 8 -6.33 -3.83 -22.33
CA ALA A 8 -5.25 -3.14 -21.67
C ALA A 8 -5.86 -2.24 -20.59
N ALA A 9 -5.77 -2.65 -19.33
CA ALA A 9 -5.89 -1.72 -18.21
C ALA A 9 -4.68 -0.78 -18.28
N SER A 10 -4.82 0.24 -19.12
CA SER A 10 -3.89 1.34 -19.32
C SER A 10 -4.16 2.44 -18.26
N PRO A 11 -3.25 3.40 -18.06
CA PRO A 11 -3.36 4.54 -17.11
C PRO A 11 -4.55 5.50 -17.31
N VAL A 12 -5.54 5.11 -18.13
CA VAL A 12 -6.73 5.90 -18.49
C VAL A 12 -7.54 6.32 -17.26
N ARG A 13 -7.38 5.65 -16.12
CA ARG A 13 -8.29 5.72 -14.96
C ARG A 13 -7.95 6.80 -13.92
N ALA A 14 -6.67 7.14 -13.75
CA ALA A 14 -6.26 8.33 -13.00
C ALA A 14 -6.36 9.60 -13.86
N LEU A 15 -6.41 9.42 -15.18
CA LEU A 15 -6.47 10.48 -16.18
C LEU A 15 -7.69 11.40 -16.02
N GLU A 16 -8.82 10.90 -15.51
CA GLU A 16 -10.03 11.73 -15.40
C GLU A 16 -10.01 12.71 -14.22
N LEU A 17 -9.44 12.34 -13.07
CA LEU A 17 -9.14 13.34 -12.03
C LEU A 17 -8.00 14.26 -12.46
N GLN A 18 -7.05 13.77 -13.26
CA GLN A 18 -6.04 14.63 -13.90
C GLN A 18 -6.65 15.65 -14.86
N ASN A 19 -7.74 15.31 -15.56
CA ASN A 19 -8.50 16.27 -16.38
C ASN A 19 -9.14 17.38 -15.55
N GLN A 20 -9.32 17.17 -14.25
CA GLN A 20 -9.75 18.19 -13.29
C GLN A 20 -8.56 18.95 -12.65
N ASN A 21 -7.38 18.87 -13.28
CA ASN A 21 -6.12 19.51 -12.91
C ASN A 21 -5.47 19.00 -11.61
N PHE A 22 -5.78 17.79 -11.15
CA PHE A 22 -5.05 17.16 -10.03
C PHE A 22 -3.94 16.24 -10.54
N SER A 23 -2.74 16.41 -10.02
CA SER A 23 -1.62 15.50 -10.27
C SER A 23 -1.80 14.15 -9.56
N ASP A 24 -1.09 13.12 -10.03
CA ASP A 24 -0.99 11.83 -9.31
C ASP A 24 -0.49 12.02 -7.88
N ASP A 25 0.45 12.95 -7.67
CA ASP A 25 1.00 13.27 -6.36
C ASP A 25 -0.08 13.81 -5.42
N GLU A 26 -0.99 14.65 -5.90
CA GLU A 26 -2.12 15.17 -5.13
C GLU A 26 -3.14 14.07 -4.80
N ILE A 27 -3.50 13.26 -5.80
CA ILE A 27 -4.44 12.14 -5.64
C ILE A 27 -3.94 11.16 -4.57
N PHE A 28 -2.69 10.72 -4.70
CA PHE A 28 -2.13 9.76 -3.74
C PHE A 28 -1.77 10.41 -2.41
N SER A 29 -1.48 11.70 -2.36
CA SER A 29 -1.34 12.41 -1.08
C SER A 29 -2.65 12.40 -0.31
N ALA A 30 -3.79 12.59 -0.98
CA ALA A 30 -5.11 12.49 -0.34
C ALA A 30 -5.34 11.08 0.23
N VAL A 31 -5.08 10.04 -0.57
CA VAL A 31 -5.17 8.63 -0.14
C VAL A 31 -4.27 8.34 1.07
N VAL A 32 -3.01 8.74 1.02
CA VAL A 32 -2.05 8.45 2.08
C VAL A 32 -2.36 9.24 3.35
N ASN A 33 -2.78 10.50 3.23
CA ASN A 33 -3.13 11.34 4.37
C ASN A 33 -4.30 10.76 5.17
N ARG A 34 -5.25 10.07 4.53
CA ARG A 34 -6.33 9.35 5.20
C ARG A 34 -5.81 8.35 6.24
N PHE A 35 -4.67 7.72 5.97
CA PHE A 35 -4.10 6.67 6.82
C PHE A 35 -2.86 7.10 7.62
N LYS A 36 -2.40 8.35 7.48
CA LYS A 36 -1.19 8.83 8.16
C LYS A 36 -1.25 8.58 9.68
N LYS A 37 -2.30 9.08 10.35
CA LYS A 37 -2.48 8.92 11.81
C LYS A 37 -2.55 7.45 12.27
N PRO A 38 -3.39 6.58 11.67
CA PRO A 38 -3.44 5.17 12.08
C PRO A 38 -2.18 4.36 11.75
N LEU A 39 -1.27 4.84 10.90
CA LEU A 39 -0.01 4.17 10.61
C LEU A 39 1.14 4.55 11.55
N LEU A 40 1.12 5.75 12.13
CA LEU A 40 2.24 6.26 12.95
C LEU A 40 2.67 5.32 14.08
N HIS A 41 1.72 4.66 14.74
CA HIS A 41 1.98 3.75 15.87
C HIS A 41 2.31 2.31 15.44
N ARG A 42 2.38 2.03 14.14
CA ARG A 42 2.63 0.68 13.60
C ARG A 42 4.08 0.42 13.27
N PHE A 43 4.86 1.48 13.07
CA PHE A 43 6.30 1.39 12.84
C PHE A 43 7.01 0.84 14.07
N ASN A 44 8.12 0.16 13.83
CA ASN A 44 9.00 -0.31 14.90
C ASN A 44 9.48 0.90 15.73
N PRO A 45 9.26 0.91 17.06
CA PRO A 45 9.69 2.02 17.91
C PRO A 45 11.22 2.17 17.99
N ALA A 46 11.99 1.12 17.70
CA ALA A 46 13.45 1.17 17.68
C ALA A 46 14.02 1.83 16.41
N ALA A 47 13.18 2.15 15.43
CA ALA A 47 13.62 2.58 14.12
C ALA A 47 13.81 4.12 14.09
N ALA A 48 15.06 4.58 13.98
CA ALA A 48 15.40 6.01 14.00
C ALA A 48 14.89 6.77 12.75
N GLY A 49 14.58 8.07 12.89
CA GLY A 49 14.24 8.99 11.78
C GLY A 49 12.76 9.35 11.64
N GLU A 50 12.46 10.39 10.86
CA GLU A 50 11.09 10.79 10.52
C GLU A 50 10.41 9.72 9.66
N ARG A 51 9.34 9.12 10.18
CA ARG A 51 8.60 8.05 9.50
C ARG A 51 7.54 8.64 8.60
N LYS A 52 7.86 8.74 7.31
CA LYS A 52 6.86 9.01 6.27
C LYS A 52 6.07 7.73 5.97
N PRO A 53 4.74 7.81 5.79
CA PRO A 53 3.97 6.68 5.29
C PRO A 53 4.56 6.15 3.99
N LEU A 54 4.47 4.84 3.79
CA LEU A 54 4.93 4.19 2.57
C LEU A 54 3.73 3.85 1.70
N LEU A 55 3.77 4.28 0.45
CA LEU A 55 2.80 3.88 -0.58
C LEU A 55 3.46 2.84 -1.48
N VAL A 56 2.71 1.79 -1.79
CA VAL A 56 3.09 0.78 -2.78
C VAL A 56 1.94 0.59 -3.73
N LEU A 57 2.23 0.50 -5.02
CA LEU A 57 1.22 0.29 -6.04
C LEU A 57 1.21 -1.17 -6.50
N GLY A 58 0.00 -1.71 -6.64
CA GLY A 58 -0.25 -3.03 -7.19
C GLY A 58 0.11 -3.11 -8.68
N PRO A 59 0.31 -4.32 -9.23
CA PRO A 59 0.73 -4.50 -10.62
C PRO A 59 -0.33 -4.04 -11.64
N ALA A 60 -1.60 -3.92 -11.22
CA ALA A 60 -2.68 -3.41 -12.06
C ALA A 60 -2.58 -1.90 -12.32
N LEU A 61 -1.78 -1.19 -11.52
CA LEU A 61 -1.58 0.25 -11.62
C LEU A 61 -0.34 0.55 -12.46
N LYS A 62 -0.55 0.90 -13.73
CA LYS A 62 0.52 1.28 -14.65
C LYS A 62 0.83 2.77 -14.53
N PHE A 63 1.51 3.18 -13.48
CA PHE A 63 2.06 4.54 -13.42
C PHE A 63 3.40 4.56 -14.13
N GLY A 64 3.52 5.43 -15.15
CA GLY A 64 4.73 5.52 -15.98
C GLY A 64 5.97 6.01 -15.23
N LYS A 65 5.79 6.62 -14.04
CA LYS A 65 6.86 7.14 -13.19
C LYS A 65 6.51 7.00 -11.71
N LYS A 66 7.54 7.01 -10.86
CA LYS A 66 7.42 7.02 -9.41
C LYS A 66 6.83 8.35 -8.95
N VAL A 67 5.65 8.29 -8.32
CA VAL A 67 5.00 9.39 -7.57
C VAL A 67 6.02 10.12 -6.68
N GLN A 68 6.14 11.44 -6.83
CA GLN A 68 7.12 12.29 -6.16
C GLN A 68 6.42 13.14 -5.10
N SER A 69 6.12 12.57 -3.94
CA SER A 69 5.49 13.32 -2.85
C SER A 69 6.50 13.78 -1.80
N GLN A 70 6.26 14.97 -1.24
CA GLN A 70 6.97 15.42 -0.05
C GLN A 70 6.41 14.80 1.24
N THR A 71 5.17 14.29 1.22
CA THR A 71 4.44 13.87 2.43
C THR A 71 4.49 12.37 2.71
N PHE A 72 4.86 11.57 1.71
CA PHE A 72 5.01 10.12 1.82
C PHE A 72 6.11 9.61 0.88
N ASN A 73 6.58 8.39 1.10
CA ASN A 73 7.51 7.74 0.18
C ASN A 73 6.75 6.70 -0.65
N HIS A 74 6.82 6.82 -1.97
CA HIS A 74 6.40 5.73 -2.85
C HIS A 74 7.54 4.72 -2.98
N LEU A 75 7.24 3.43 -2.88
CA LEU A 75 8.17 2.34 -3.18
C LEU A 75 7.57 1.43 -4.24
N THR A 76 8.40 0.92 -5.14
CA THR A 76 8.03 -0.27 -5.93
C THR A 76 7.93 -1.47 -5.00
N GLN A 77 7.23 -2.53 -5.42
CA GLN A 77 7.20 -3.78 -4.64
C GLN A 77 8.60 -4.37 -4.45
N GLN A 78 9.47 -4.24 -5.45
CA GLN A 78 10.87 -4.69 -5.33
C GLN A 78 11.63 -3.86 -4.29
N GLU A 79 11.48 -2.53 -4.28
CA GLU A 79 12.09 -1.67 -3.27
C GLU A 79 11.56 -1.97 -1.87
N LEU A 80 10.25 -2.18 -1.73
CA LEU A 80 9.61 -2.57 -0.47
C LEU A 80 10.26 -3.84 0.10
N VAL A 81 10.35 -4.89 -0.73
CA VAL A 81 10.94 -6.18 -0.33
C VAL A 81 12.43 -6.04 -0.05
N ALA A 82 13.16 -5.34 -0.93
CA ALA A 82 14.59 -5.09 -0.77
C ALA A 82 14.90 -4.30 0.49
N GLN A 83 14.02 -3.40 0.93
CA GLN A 83 14.16 -2.62 2.17
C GLN A 83 13.54 -3.30 3.40
N GLN A 84 12.80 -4.40 3.23
CA GLN A 84 12.13 -5.15 4.29
C GLN A 84 11.22 -4.27 5.17
N GLN A 85 10.34 -3.52 4.50
CA GLN A 85 9.37 -2.63 5.13
C GLN A 85 8.06 -3.36 5.45
N ALA A 86 7.57 -3.25 6.68
CA ALA A 86 6.32 -3.90 7.08
C ALA A 86 5.11 -2.96 7.13
N VAL A 87 5.32 -1.65 7.13
CA VAL A 87 4.26 -0.65 7.35
C VAL A 87 4.09 0.17 6.09
N PHE A 88 3.11 -0.20 5.28
CA PHE A 88 2.81 0.44 4.00
C PHE A 88 1.31 0.37 3.70
N ILE A 89 0.88 1.22 2.78
CA ILE A 89 -0.42 1.17 2.11
C ILE A 89 -0.17 0.56 0.74
N LEU A 90 -0.77 -0.58 0.47
CA LEU A 90 -0.81 -1.17 -0.86
C LEU A 90 -2.09 -0.71 -1.54
N VAL A 91 -1.99 0.03 -2.63
CA VAL A 91 -3.14 0.28 -3.50
C VAL A 91 -3.17 -0.80 -4.55
N GLU A 92 -4.15 -1.71 -4.46
CA GLU A 92 -4.26 -2.83 -5.38
C GLU A 92 -4.83 -2.40 -6.73
N LYS A 93 -5.88 -1.57 -6.67
CA LYS A 93 -6.59 -1.03 -7.83
C LYS A 93 -7.06 0.38 -7.57
N ALA A 94 -7.18 1.14 -8.65
CA ALA A 94 -7.87 2.42 -8.66
C ALA A 94 -8.72 2.49 -9.94
N TYR A 95 -9.98 2.89 -9.81
CA TYR A 95 -10.92 2.95 -10.93
C TYR A 95 -11.94 4.09 -10.72
N PRO A 96 -12.31 4.80 -11.80
CA PRO A 96 -13.29 5.87 -11.68
C PRO A 96 -14.68 5.30 -11.39
N ASP A 97 -15.53 6.12 -10.80
CA ASP A 97 -16.96 5.83 -10.76
C ASP A 97 -17.60 5.89 -12.16
N PRO A 98 -18.84 5.39 -12.34
CA PRO A 98 -19.50 5.39 -13.64
C PRO A 98 -19.65 6.79 -14.26
N GLU A 99 -19.84 7.83 -13.44
CA GLU A 99 -19.97 9.21 -13.89
C GLU A 99 -18.61 9.90 -14.11
N ARG A 100 -17.51 9.21 -13.75
CA ARG A 100 -16.12 9.66 -13.88
C ARG A 100 -15.81 10.98 -13.16
N THR A 101 -16.51 11.24 -12.07
CA THR A 101 -16.29 12.38 -11.19
C THR A 101 -15.49 12.03 -9.94
N GLU A 102 -15.34 10.73 -9.67
CA GLU A 102 -14.76 10.17 -8.46
C GLU A 102 -13.81 9.02 -8.82
N LEU A 103 -12.86 8.73 -7.92
CA LEU A 103 -11.93 7.63 -8.04
C LEU A 103 -12.07 6.71 -6.83
N TYR A 104 -12.44 5.46 -7.08
CA TYR A 104 -12.43 4.40 -6.10
C TYR A 104 -11.04 3.76 -6.03
N VAL A 105 -10.51 3.62 -4.81
CA VAL A 105 -9.16 3.15 -4.51
C VAL A 105 -9.26 1.96 -3.58
N GLU A 106 -9.02 0.76 -4.12
CA GLU A 106 -8.91 -0.48 -3.34
C GLU A 106 -7.55 -0.49 -2.62
N TYR A 107 -7.58 -0.57 -1.30
CA TYR A 107 -6.38 -0.54 -0.46
C TYR A 107 -6.29 -1.77 0.44
N ASP A 108 -5.05 -2.16 0.75
CA ASP A 108 -4.67 -3.07 1.82
C ASP A 108 -3.57 -2.42 2.69
N ILE A 109 -3.72 -2.52 4.01
CA ILE A 109 -2.75 -2.10 5.01
C ILE A 109 -2.48 -3.32 5.91
N PRO A 110 -1.50 -4.16 5.55
CA PRO A 110 -1.25 -5.39 6.30
C PRO A 110 -0.86 -5.15 7.77
N SER A 111 -0.21 -4.03 8.07
CA SER A 111 0.33 -3.73 9.41
C SER A 111 -0.73 -3.53 10.51
N ASN A 112 -1.96 -3.19 10.14
CA ASN A 112 -3.12 -3.11 11.03
C ASN A 112 -4.26 -4.05 10.59
N ALA A 113 -3.99 -4.91 9.61
CA ALA A 113 -4.92 -5.85 9.01
C ALA A 113 -6.19 -5.20 8.42
N SER A 114 -6.12 -3.95 7.94
CA SER A 114 -7.27 -3.27 7.33
C SER A 114 -7.19 -3.24 5.82
N PHE A 115 -8.31 -3.47 5.15
CA PHE A 115 -8.45 -3.35 3.70
C PHE A 115 -9.83 -2.80 3.36
N GLY A 116 -10.02 -2.31 2.14
CA GLY A 116 -11.31 -1.82 1.69
C GLY A 116 -11.22 -0.89 0.51
N VAL A 117 -12.21 0.01 0.40
CA VAL A 117 -12.33 0.95 -0.72
C VAL A 117 -12.44 2.38 -0.18
N LEU A 118 -11.56 3.25 -0.67
CA LEU A 118 -11.72 4.69 -0.53
C LEU A 118 -12.38 5.27 -1.76
N LYS A 119 -13.20 6.30 -1.56
CA LYS A 119 -13.68 7.20 -2.60
C LYS A 119 -12.87 8.49 -2.53
N VAL A 120 -12.28 8.90 -3.65
CA VAL A 120 -11.50 10.14 -3.79
C VAL A 120 -12.23 11.04 -4.77
N TYR A 121 -12.55 12.26 -4.37
CA TYR A 121 -13.35 13.16 -5.20
C TYR A 121 -12.99 14.62 -4.92
N PRO A 122 -13.14 15.51 -5.90
CA PRO A 122 -12.91 16.92 -5.71
C PRO A 122 -14.08 17.55 -4.94
N LYS A 123 -13.75 18.41 -3.99
CA LYS A 123 -14.70 19.23 -3.24
C LYS A 123 -14.03 20.55 -2.88
N ASP A 124 -14.68 21.67 -3.20
CA ASP A 124 -14.19 23.01 -2.88
C ASP A 124 -12.74 23.27 -3.34
N GLY A 125 -12.37 22.74 -4.51
CA GLY A 125 -11.04 22.89 -5.10
C GLY A 125 -9.95 22.02 -4.48
N VAL A 126 -10.28 21.09 -3.58
CA VAL A 126 -9.34 20.14 -2.98
C VAL A 126 -9.83 18.70 -3.15
N LEU A 127 -8.91 17.73 -3.08
CA LEU A 127 -9.28 16.32 -3.05
C LEU A 127 -9.68 15.89 -1.64
N VAL A 128 -10.86 15.28 -1.54
CA VAL A 128 -11.39 14.68 -0.32
C VAL A 128 -11.42 13.17 -0.47
N THR A 129 -11.15 12.47 0.63
CA THR A 129 -11.25 11.00 0.71
C THR A 129 -12.32 10.58 1.70
N GLU A 130 -13.20 9.67 1.27
CA GLU A 130 -14.20 9.01 2.09
C GLU A 130 -13.95 7.50 2.12
N THR A 131 -14.28 6.85 3.23
CA THR A 131 -14.22 5.39 3.33
C THR A 131 -15.57 4.82 2.97
N LEU A 132 -15.67 4.13 1.84
CA LEU A 132 -16.89 3.40 1.47
C LEU A 132 -16.98 2.09 2.23
N ASP A 133 -15.88 1.34 2.19
CA ASP A 133 -15.76 0.03 2.78
C ASP A 133 -14.48 -0.06 3.61
N SER A 134 -14.58 -0.70 4.78
CA SER A 134 -13.43 -1.01 5.62
C SER A 134 -13.66 -2.29 6.39
N TYR A 135 -12.75 -3.24 6.18
CA TYR A 135 -12.78 -4.56 6.77
C TYR A 135 -11.47 -4.84 7.50
N ARG A 136 -11.47 -5.88 8.35
CA ARG A 136 -10.26 -6.34 9.03
C ARG A 136 -10.08 -7.85 8.88
N SER A 137 -8.88 -8.27 8.46
CA SER A 137 -8.54 -9.69 8.33
C SER A 137 -7.07 -9.94 8.64
N SER A 138 -6.78 -10.58 9.77
CA SER A 138 -5.41 -10.94 10.14
C SER A 138 -4.82 -11.99 9.20
N SER A 139 -5.61 -12.96 8.74
CA SER A 139 -5.17 -13.95 7.75
C SER A 139 -4.92 -13.30 6.38
N GLY A 140 -5.77 -12.35 5.97
CA GLY A 140 -5.55 -11.55 4.76
C GLY A 140 -4.23 -10.77 4.81
N ALA A 141 -3.95 -10.10 5.92
CA ALA A 141 -2.68 -9.39 6.12
C ALA A 141 -1.47 -10.31 6.00
N ARG A 142 -1.54 -11.52 6.59
CA ARG A 142 -0.49 -12.54 6.48
C ARG A 142 -0.32 -13.04 5.06
N ALA A 143 -1.41 -13.27 4.34
CA ALA A 143 -1.38 -13.65 2.93
C ALA A 143 -0.70 -12.57 2.07
N THR A 144 -0.98 -11.28 2.30
CA THR A 144 -0.33 -10.17 1.59
C THR A 144 1.17 -10.14 1.87
N TYR A 145 1.60 -10.26 3.13
CA TYR A 145 3.03 -10.35 3.43
C TYR A 145 3.67 -11.60 2.81
N GLY A 146 2.99 -12.76 2.84
CA GLY A 146 3.48 -14.00 2.23
C GLY A 146 3.71 -13.87 0.73
N LYS A 147 2.77 -13.23 0.03
CA LYS A 147 2.91 -12.94 -1.40
C LYS A 147 4.12 -12.07 -1.72
N LEU A 148 4.45 -11.12 -0.85
CA LEU A 148 5.55 -10.17 -1.07
C LEU A 148 6.91 -10.71 -0.62
N TYR A 149 6.96 -11.42 0.50
CA TYR A 149 8.21 -11.72 1.22
C TYR A 149 8.61 -13.19 1.26
N LYS A 150 7.70 -14.14 0.98
CA LYS A 150 8.01 -15.58 1.07
C LYS A 150 9.24 -15.91 0.21
N GLY A 151 10.25 -16.52 0.83
CA GLY A 151 11.51 -16.89 0.19
C GLY A 151 12.55 -15.75 0.09
N ALA A 152 12.24 -14.53 0.50
CA ALA A 152 13.22 -13.47 0.62
C ALA A 152 14.12 -13.70 1.85
N ALA A 153 15.43 -13.47 1.70
CA ALA A 153 16.37 -13.55 2.82
C ALA A 153 15.96 -12.58 3.93
N CYS A 154 15.89 -13.04 5.18
CA CYS A 154 15.54 -12.20 6.32
C CYS A 154 16.79 -11.46 6.82
N ARG A 155 16.65 -10.17 7.14
CA ARG A 155 17.72 -9.39 7.78
C ARG A 155 17.26 -8.81 9.11
N ASP A 156 18.15 -8.91 10.09
CA ASP A 156 17.95 -8.36 11.42
C ASP A 156 17.70 -6.85 11.38
N ASN A 157 16.99 -6.37 12.40
CA ASN A 157 16.66 -4.98 12.66
C ASN A 157 15.85 -4.28 11.55
N THR A 158 15.14 -5.06 10.74
CA THR A 158 14.19 -4.54 9.73
C THR A 158 12.76 -4.50 10.26
N GLU A 159 11.92 -3.62 9.70
CA GLU A 159 10.48 -3.56 10.05
C GLU A 159 9.81 -4.93 9.84
N MET A 160 10.18 -5.64 8.78
CA MET A 160 9.65 -6.96 8.47
C MET A 160 10.09 -8.03 9.47
N ALA A 161 11.35 -8.05 9.92
CA ALA A 161 11.80 -8.97 10.98
C ALA A 161 11.05 -8.71 12.30
N TRP A 162 10.87 -7.45 12.68
CA TRP A 162 10.06 -7.05 13.85
C TRP A 162 8.62 -7.56 13.77
N ARG A 163 7.98 -7.36 12.62
CA ARG A 163 6.60 -7.80 12.40
C ARG A 163 6.48 -9.32 12.35
N TRP A 164 7.45 -9.99 11.75
CA TRP A 164 7.49 -11.45 11.66
C TRP A 164 7.49 -12.08 13.05
N ASN A 165 8.36 -11.61 13.95
CA ASN A 165 8.41 -12.15 15.31
C ASN A 165 7.16 -11.86 16.14
N TYR A 166 6.49 -10.73 15.88
CA TYR A 166 5.19 -10.45 16.48
C TYR A 166 4.16 -11.54 16.14
N TYR A 167 4.17 -12.05 14.89
CA TYR A 167 3.29 -13.15 14.49
C TYR A 167 3.75 -14.51 15.02
N ALA A 168 5.06 -14.78 15.03
CA ALA A 168 5.64 -16.03 15.51
C ALA A 168 5.58 -16.22 17.04
N ARG A 169 4.94 -15.30 17.78
CA ARG A 169 4.82 -15.30 19.25
C ARG A 169 6.16 -15.27 20.00
N ASN A 170 7.26 -14.91 19.34
CA ASN A 170 8.60 -14.78 19.94
C ASN A 170 8.86 -13.40 20.58
N GLY A 171 7.79 -12.63 20.83
CA GLY A 171 7.87 -11.23 21.25
C GLY A 171 8.33 -10.30 20.13
N ALA A 172 7.95 -9.02 20.20
CA ALA A 172 8.39 -8.03 19.22
C ALA A 172 9.90 -7.80 19.36
N ASN A 173 10.70 -8.33 18.44
CA ASN A 173 12.14 -8.13 18.38
C ASN A 173 12.61 -8.11 16.92
N GLY A 174 13.77 -7.50 16.65
CA GLY A 174 14.26 -7.33 15.29
C GLY A 174 15.03 -8.50 14.70
N ARG A 175 15.20 -9.62 15.40
CA ARG A 175 16.06 -10.73 14.93
C ARG A 175 15.31 -11.66 13.99
N CYS A 176 15.93 -12.04 12.89
CA CYS A 176 15.36 -13.07 12.04
C CYS A 176 15.36 -14.42 12.75
N PRO A 177 14.20 -15.08 12.92
CA PRO A 177 14.16 -16.42 13.51
C PRO A 177 14.67 -17.48 12.52
N GLU A 178 14.61 -17.18 11.22
CA GLU A 178 15.02 -18.06 10.14
C GLU A 178 15.82 -17.28 9.09
N PRO A 179 16.67 -17.94 8.27
CA PRO A 179 17.45 -17.25 7.23
C PRO A 179 16.60 -16.57 6.15
N MET A 180 15.36 -17.02 5.97
CA MET A 180 14.41 -16.49 4.98
C MET A 180 13.06 -16.29 5.64
N PHE A 181 12.25 -15.35 5.12
CA PHE A 181 10.84 -15.29 5.48
C PHE A 181 10.14 -16.51 4.91
N THR A 182 9.65 -17.37 5.80
CA THR A 182 8.86 -18.55 5.45
C THR A 182 7.37 -18.19 5.41
N GLU A 183 6.49 -19.18 5.51
CA GLU A 183 5.05 -18.93 5.41
C GLU A 183 4.55 -18.17 6.64
N PHE A 184 3.85 -17.04 6.41
CA PHE A 184 3.19 -16.30 7.47
C PHE A 184 2.01 -17.15 7.95
N THR A 185 2.28 -18.01 8.93
CA THR A 185 1.37 -19.06 9.44
C THR A 185 -0.06 -18.56 9.61
N GLU A 186 -1.02 -19.34 9.10
CA GLU A 186 -2.47 -19.07 9.06
C GLU A 186 -3.05 -18.48 10.36
#